data_AF-A0A0R1SB97-F1
#
_entry.id   AF-A0A0R1SB97-F1
#
_cell.length_a   1.000
_cell.length_b   1.000
_cell.length_c   1.000
_cell.angle_alpha   90.00
_cell.angle_beta   90.00
_cell.angle_gamma   90.00
#
_symmetry.space_group_name_H-M   'P 1'
#
loop_
_entity.id
_entity.type
_entity.pdbx_description
1 polymer ?
#
loop_
_entity_poly.entity_id
_entity_poly.type
_entity_poly.pdbx_seq_one_letter_code
_entity_poly.pdbx_strand_id
1 'polypeptide(L)' 'MPRFDISVNEILKVTNKQGLKVYSSPNGDGKLTGQVLPYGSSWKVSRELNNGYLWLKVGTNQWIIGYENELNK' A
#
# COMPACT_ATOMS: atom_id res chain seq x y z
N MET A 1 28.65 -9.02 -16.37
CA MET A 1 28.37 -7.96 -15.39
C MET A 1 26.89 -7.58 -15.52
N PRO A 2 25.99 -7.96 -14.62
CA PRO A 2 24.60 -7.51 -14.68
C PRO A 2 24.49 -6.09 -14.12
N ARG A 3 23.78 -5.23 -14.85
CA ARG A 3 23.54 -3.82 -14.52
C ARG A 3 22.48 -3.69 -13.41
N PHE A 4 22.71 -2.69 -12.57
CA PHE A 4 21.84 -2.14 -11.54
C PHE A 4 20.42 -1.85 -12.05
N ASP A 5 19.41 -2.12 -11.22
CA ASP A 5 18.28 -1.21 -11.06
C ASP A 5 17.71 -1.39 -9.64
N ILE A 6 18.11 -0.52 -8.70
CA ILE A 6 17.38 -0.39 -7.45
C ILE A 6 16.50 0.86 -7.61
N SER A 7 15.52 0.77 -8.50
CA SER A 7 14.34 1.61 -8.34
C SER A 7 13.75 1.30 -6.96
N VAL A 8 13.89 2.23 -6.01
CA VAL A 8 13.21 2.19 -4.70
C VAL A 8 11.71 2.39 -4.94
N ASN A 9 11.08 1.39 -5.53
CA ASN A 9 9.64 1.20 -5.53
C ASN A 9 9.42 0.05 -4.57
N GLU A 10 8.95 0.34 -3.36
CA GLU A 10 8.62 -0.72 -2.42
C GLU A 10 7.52 -1.58 -3.04
N ILE A 11 7.83 -2.84 -3.32
CA ILE A 11 6.83 -3.82 -3.74
C ILE A 11 6.16 -4.31 -2.46
N LEU A 12 4.94 -3.84 -2.23
CA LEU A 12 4.09 -4.38 -1.20
C LEU A 12 3.52 -5.70 -1.70
N LYS A 13 3.87 -6.78 -1.03
CA LYS A 13 3.15 -8.04 -1.15
C LYS A 13 1.96 -8.01 -0.20
N VAL A 14 0.76 -8.16 -0.73
CA VAL A 14 -0.45 -8.23 0.08
C VAL A 14 -0.44 -9.56 0.84
N THR A 15 0.06 -9.53 2.08
CA THR A 15 0.05 -10.68 3.00
C THR A 15 -1.19 -10.70 3.88
N ASN A 16 -1.97 -9.62 3.89
CA ASN A 16 -3.24 -9.56 4.60
C ASN A 16 -4.30 -10.42 3.88
N LYS A 17 -4.80 -11.46 4.55
CA LYS A 17 -5.84 -12.37 4.02
C LYS A 17 -7.17 -11.67 3.72
N GLN A 18 -7.43 -10.52 4.35
CA GLN A 18 -8.64 -9.72 4.10
C GLN A 18 -8.53 -8.86 2.83
N GLY A 19 -7.35 -8.82 2.19
CA GLY A 19 -7.06 -7.90 1.10
C GLY A 19 -6.90 -6.46 1.59
N LEU A 20 -6.25 -5.62 0.78
CA LEU A 20 -6.04 -4.22 1.14
C LEU A 20 -7.08 -3.36 0.44
N LYS A 21 -7.91 -2.70 1.24
CA LYS A 21 -8.91 -1.76 0.75
C LYS A 21 -8.23 -0.49 0.27
N VAL A 22 -8.55 -0.10 -0.96
CA VAL A 22 -8.06 1.14 -1.57
C VAL A 22 -9.03 2.28 -1.27
N TYR A 23 -8.45 3.40 -0.87
CA TYR A 23 -9.06 4.67 -0.52
C TYR A 23 -8.66 5.71 -1.56
N SER A 24 -9.57 6.65 -1.83
CA SER A 24 -9.36 7.72 -2.80
C SER A 24 -8.37 8.77 -2.32
N SER A 25 -8.19 8.91 -1.01
CA SER A 25 -7.38 9.94 -0.38
C SER A 25 -6.78 9.44 0.95
N PRO A 26 -5.56 9.87 1.31
CA PRO A 26 -4.87 9.44 2.52
C PRO A 26 -5.29 10.23 3.77
N ASN A 27 -6.44 10.92 3.72
CA ASN A 27 -6.95 11.73 4.83
C ASN A 27 -8.11 10.94 5.42
N GLY A 28 -8.42 11.04 6.71
CA GLY A 28 -9.50 10.26 7.33
C GLY A 28 -10.90 10.35 6.67
N ASP A 29 -11.07 11.25 5.70
CA ASP A 29 -12.25 11.42 4.83
C ASP A 29 -12.19 10.61 3.51
N GLY A 30 -11.08 9.91 3.26
CA GLY A 30 -10.86 9.11 2.07
C GLY A 30 -11.95 8.05 1.93
N LYS A 31 -12.73 8.13 0.85
CA LYS A 31 -13.75 7.12 0.56
C LYS A 31 -13.08 5.88 0.01
N LEU A 32 -13.63 4.72 0.36
CA LEU A 32 -13.27 3.47 -0.30
C LEU A 32 -13.56 3.62 -1.79
N THR A 33 -12.57 3.40 -2.65
CA THR A 33 -12.77 3.42 -4.11
C THR A 33 -13.55 2.19 -4.57
N GLY A 34 -13.79 1.22 -3.68
CA GLY A 34 -14.34 -0.10 -4.00
C GLY A 34 -13.28 -1.07 -4.52
N GLN A 35 -12.07 -0.60 -4.79
CA GLN A 35 -10.96 -1.44 -5.21
C GLN A 35 -10.32 -2.10 -3.99
N VAL A 36 -10.10 -3.41 -4.09
CA VAL A 36 -9.41 -4.20 -3.06
C VAL A 36 -8.31 -4.97 -3.74
N LEU A 37 -7.11 -4.90 -3.16
CA LEU A 37 -5.97 -5.68 -3.64
C LEU A 37 -6.06 -7.09 -3.04
N PRO A 38 -6.16 -8.15 -3.85
CA PRO A 38 -6.29 -9.49 -3.33
C PRO A 38 -4.99 -9.98 -2.71
N TYR A 39 -5.11 -10.84 -1.70
CA TYR A 39 -4.00 -11.52 -1.05
C TYR A 39 -3.09 -12.22 -2.06
N GLY A 40 -1.78 -12.17 -1.81
CA GLY A 40 -0.76 -12.77 -2.67
C GLY A 40 -0.38 -11.92 -3.89
N SER A 41 -1.06 -10.78 -4.11
CA SER A 41 -0.67 -9.85 -5.17
C SER A 41 0.48 -8.96 -4.73
N SER A 42 1.38 -8.64 -5.66
CA SER A 42 2.51 -7.73 -5.45
C SER A 42 2.27 -6.43 -6.19
N TRP A 43 2.32 -5.31 -5.48
CA TRP A 43 2.05 -3.98 -6.02
C TRP A 43 3.18 -3.03 -5.68
N LYS A 44 3.58 -2.19 -6.63
CA LYS A 44 4.54 -1.11 -6.37
C LYS A 44 3.80 -0.01 -5.61
N VAL A 45 4.26 0.29 -4.41
CA VAL A 45 3.66 1.31 -3.55
C VAL A 45 4.70 2.27 -3.01
N SER A 46 4.26 3.44 -2.57
CA SER A 46 5.07 4.40 -1.82
C SER A 46 4.44 4.64 -0.47
N ARG A 47 5.20 4.43 0.61
CA ARG A 47 4.73 4.69 1.97
C ARG A 47 4.80 6.19 2.31
N GLU A 48 3.77 6.69 2.94
CA GLU A 48 3.63 8.08 3.38
C GLU A 48 2.92 8.10 4.73
N LEU A 49 3.49 8.79 5.72
CA LEU A 49 2.85 8.99 7.01
C LEU A 49 1.98 10.24 6.90
N ASN A 50 0.66 10.06 6.97
CA ASN A 50 -0.29 11.17 6.96
C ASN A 50 -1.20 11.09 8.18
N ASN A 51 -1.29 12.20 8.91
CA ASN A 51 -2.17 12.33 10.08
C ASN A 51 -1.96 11.24 11.16
N GLY A 52 -0.72 10.76 11.32
CA GLY A 52 -0.35 9.69 12.27
C GLY A 52 -0.66 8.27 11.78
N TYR A 53 -1.21 8.11 10.58
CA TYR A 53 -1.46 6.81 9.96
C TYR A 53 -0.48 6.58 8.82
N LEU A 54 0.00 5.34 8.69
CA LEU A 54 0.78 4.93 7.54
C LEU A 54 -0.15 4.67 6.35
N TRP A 55 0.06 5.41 5.27
CA TRP A 55 -0.62 5.23 4.00
C TRP A 55 0.36 4.73 2.96
N LEU A 56 -0.08 3.81 2.11
CA LEU A 56 0.72 3.34 0.99
C LEU A 56 0.01 3.75 -0.29
N LYS A 57 0.67 4.56 -1.11
CA LYS A 57 0.18 4.99 -2.41
C LYS A 57 0.44 3.90 -3.43
N VAL A 58 -0.60 3.30 -3.98
CA VAL A 58 -0.48 2.27 -5.04
C VAL A 58 -0.65 2.86 -6.44
N GLY A 59 -1.16 4.10 -6.54
CA GLY A 59 -1.41 4.79 -7.81
C GLY A 59 -1.97 6.21 -7.64
N THR A 60 -2.49 6.78 -8.73
CA THR A 60 -3.13 8.11 -8.72
C THR A 60 -4.51 8.00 -8.07
N ASN A 61 -4.72 8.71 -6.95
CA ASN A 61 -5.93 8.61 -6.12
C ASN A 61 -6.21 7.20 -5.58
N GLN A 62 -5.15 6.41 -5.36
CA GLN A 62 -5.26 5.07 -4.81
C GLN A 62 -4.28 4.94 -3.64
N TRP A 63 -4.85 4.87 -2.45
CA TRP A 63 -4.13 4.81 -1.19
C TRP A 63 -4.64 3.64 -0.39
N ILE A 64 -3.77 2.90 0.27
CA ILE A 64 -4.16 1.84 1.19
C ILE A 64 -3.65 2.22 2.57
N ILE A 65 -4.43 1.92 3.60
CA ILE A 65 -3.92 2.10 4.96
C ILE A 65 -2.97 0.93 5.20
N GLY A 66 -1.70 1.25 5.40
CA GLY A 66 -0.72 0.34 5.95
C GLY A 66 -1.01 0.17 7.42
N TYR A 67 -2.17 -0.42 7.77
CA TYR A 67 -2.40 -0.90 9.11
C TYR A 67 -1.28 -1.90 9.37
N GLU A 68 -0.42 -1.54 10.30
CA GLU A 68 0.68 -2.33 10.82
C GLU A 68 0.12 -3.60 11.48
N ASN A 69 -0.39 -4.52 10.67
CA ASN A 69 -0.70 -5.86 11.15
C ASN A 69 0.47 -6.76 10.78
N GLU A 70 1.36 -6.82 11.76
CA GLU A 70 2.43 -7.79 11.96
C GLU A 70 3.63 -7.59 11.03
N LEU A 71 4.42 -6.56 11.37
CA LEU A 71 5.86 -6.74 11.43
C LEU A 71 6.15 -7.97 12.29
N ASN A 72 6.26 -9.13 11.64
CA ASN A 72 7.09 -10.27 11.96
C ASN A 72 7.35 -10.49 13.48
N LYS A 73 6.62 -11.41 14.09
CA LYS A 73 7.14 -12.15 15.24
C LYS A 73 6.73 -13.63 15.19
#